data_AF-A0A378U8Q1-F1
#
_entry.id   AF-A0A378U8Q1-F1
#
_cell.length_a   1.000
_cell.length_b   1.000
_cell.length_c   1.000
_cell.angle_alpha   90.00
_cell.angle_beta   90.00
_cell.angle_gamma   90.00
#
_symmetry.space_group_name_H-M   'P 1'
#
loop_
_entity.id
_entity.type
_entity.pdbx_description
1 polymer ?
#
loop_
_entity_poly.entity_id
_entity_poly.type
_entity_poly.pdbx_seq_one_letter_code
_entity_poly.pdbx_strand_id
1 'polypeptide(L)'
;MTTYANASDVAAALTAMGRADLAGDLPPLDGLLAEASDLVDGCLYPSTAPTPTPGAITRVVAAMAAAVLARPSTLLPETQSLTADGFGVTFTPGSGSPGPYLTAALKARLRPYRLGMASVAMESERF
;
A
#
# COMPACT_ATOMS: atom_id res chain seq x y z
N MET A 1 -5.03 2.79 -18.30
CA MET A 1 -4.59 2.47 -16.93
C MET A 1 -5.63 3.01 -15.97
N THR A 2 -6.10 2.19 -15.04
CA THR A 2 -7.01 2.63 -13.97
C THR A 2 -6.16 3.12 -12.81
N THR A 3 -6.35 4.36 -12.38
CA THR A 3 -5.67 4.93 -11.22
C THR A 3 -6.67 5.14 -10.10
N TYR A 4 -6.42 4.54 -8.93
CA TYR A 4 -7.36 4.58 -7.79
C TYR A 4 -7.13 5.75 -6.83
N ALA A 5 -6.03 6.48 -6.99
CA ALA A 5 -5.65 7.63 -6.18
C ALA A 5 -5.10 8.74 -7.08
N ASN A 6 -5.14 9.97 -6.58
CA ASN A 6 -4.61 11.15 -7.24
C ASN A 6 -3.50 11.81 -6.41
N ALA A 7 -2.91 12.88 -6.93
CA ALA A 7 -1.83 13.61 -6.27
C ALA A 7 -2.22 14.17 -4.89
N SER A 8 -3.46 14.59 -4.69
CA SER A 8 -3.92 15.11 -3.39
C SER A 8 -3.99 14.01 -2.32
N ASP A 9 -4.34 12.78 -2.71
CA ASP A 9 -4.32 11.63 -1.79
C ASP A 9 -2.88 11.29 -1.37
N VAL A 10 -1.92 11.40 -2.30
CA VAL A 10 -0.49 11.19 -2.03
C VAL A 10 0.06 12.26 -1.09
N ALA A 11 -0.28 13.53 -1.33
CA ALA A 11 0.08 14.63 -0.42
C ALA A 11 -0.47 14.37 0.99
N ALA A 12 -1.75 13.99 1.11
CA ALA A 12 -2.35 13.66 2.41
C ALA A 12 -1.65 12.47 3.10
N ALA A 13 -1.26 11.45 2.33
CA ALA A 13 -0.50 10.31 2.86
C ALA A 13 0.91 10.73 3.34
N LEU A 14 1.61 11.60 2.62
CA LEU A 14 2.90 12.15 3.03
C LEU A 14 2.78 12.97 4.32
N THR A 15 1.76 13.82 4.42
CA THR A 15 1.47 14.57 5.65
C THR A 15 1.20 13.62 6.83
N ALA A 16 0.43 12.55 6.62
CA ALA A 16 0.15 11.55 7.65
C ALA A 16 1.40 10.77 8.10
N MET A 17 2.42 10.68 7.26
CA MET A 17 3.73 10.10 7.59
C MET A 17 4.71 11.10 8.22
N GLY A 18 4.30 12.35 8.43
CA GLY A 18 5.17 13.41 8.94
C GLY A 18 6.18 13.94 7.92
N ARG A 19 5.90 13.75 6.62
CA ARG A 19 6.70 14.24 5.48
C ARG A 19 5.97 15.36 4.73
N ALA A 20 5.47 16.35 5.48
CA ALA A 20 4.75 17.48 4.90
C ALA A 20 5.63 18.35 3.99
N ASP A 21 6.95 18.32 4.19
CA ASP A 21 7.97 18.93 3.34
C ASP A 21 7.92 18.41 1.90
N LEU A 22 7.67 17.11 1.72
CA LEU A 22 7.56 16.48 0.39
C LEU A 22 6.16 16.63 -0.24
N ALA A 23 5.16 17.05 0.53
CA ALA A 23 3.79 17.17 0.04
C ALA A 23 3.56 18.41 -0.84
N GLY A 24 4.44 19.42 -0.74
CA GLY A 24 4.31 20.69 -1.47
C GLY A 24 4.84 20.67 -2.90
N ASP A 25 5.79 19.77 -3.22
CA ASP A 25 6.42 19.67 -4.53
C ASP A 25 6.50 18.19 -4.95
N LEU A 26 5.40 17.70 -5.53
CA LEU A 26 5.29 16.31 -5.95
C LEU A 26 5.86 16.13 -7.37
N PRO A 27 6.74 15.14 -7.60
CA PRO A 27 7.18 14.79 -8.94
C PRO A 27 6.01 14.17 -9.73
N PRO A 28 6.14 13.97 -11.06
CA PRO A 28 5.13 13.28 -11.86
C PRO A 28 4.78 11.89 -11.29
N LEU A 29 3.51 11.68 -10.92
CA LEU A 29 3.06 10.49 -10.20
C LEU A 29 2.35 9.46 -11.08
N ASP A 30 2.09 9.75 -12.36
CA ASP A 30 1.21 8.93 -13.20
C ASP A 30 1.70 7.48 -13.33
N GLY A 31 2.99 7.29 -13.58
CA GLY A 31 3.61 5.96 -13.64
C GLY A 31 3.56 5.23 -12.30
N LEU A 32 3.86 5.94 -11.21
CA LEU A 32 3.91 5.39 -9.86
C LEU A 32 2.52 4.97 -9.36
N LEU A 33 1.50 5.79 -9.62
CA LEU A 33 0.11 5.51 -9.22
C LEU A 33 -0.49 4.37 -10.03
N ALA A 34 -0.13 4.26 -11.30
CA ALA A 34 -0.60 3.16 -12.12
C ALA A 34 0.05 1.83 -11.71
N GLU A 35 1.36 1.79 -11.49
CA GLU A 35 2.04 0.58 -10.99
C GLU A 35 1.49 0.16 -9.60
N ALA A 36 1.24 1.13 -8.72
CA ALA A 36 0.61 0.86 -7.44
C ALA A 36 -0.84 0.35 -7.57
N SER A 37 -1.59 0.83 -8.56
CA SER A 37 -2.96 0.37 -8.83
C SER A 37 -2.96 -1.06 -9.41
N ASP A 38 -2.04 -1.37 -10.32
CA ASP A 38 -1.86 -2.72 -10.88
C ASP A 38 -1.50 -3.74 -9.79
N LEU A 39 -0.68 -3.35 -8.81
CA LEU A 39 -0.38 -4.19 -7.64
C LEU A 39 -1.60 -4.45 -6.75
N VAL A 40 -2.48 -3.46 -6.59
CA VAL A 40 -3.75 -3.64 -5.88
C VAL A 40 -4.65 -4.59 -6.65
N ASP A 41 -4.79 -4.42 -7.97
CA ASP A 41 -5.59 -5.31 -8.81
C ASP A 41 -5.08 -6.76 -8.74
N GLY A 42 -3.77 -6.96 -8.81
CA GLY A 42 -3.14 -8.27 -8.61
C GLY A 42 -3.39 -8.84 -7.21
N CYS A 43 -3.48 -8.00 -6.17
CA CYS A 43 -3.79 -8.43 -4.81
C CYS A 43 -5.27 -8.81 -4.62
N LEU A 44 -6.18 -8.20 -5.40
CA LEU A 44 -7.62 -8.45 -5.34
C LEU A 44 -8.04 -9.64 -6.20
N TYR A 45 -7.26 -10.00 -7.21
CA TYR A 45 -7.51 -11.13 -8.11
C TYR A 45 -7.91 -12.40 -7.32
N PRO A 46 -9.00 -13.10 -7.71
CA PRO A 46 -9.80 -12.92 -8.94
C PRO A 46 -10.93 -11.88 -8.86
N SER A 47 -11.05 -11.15 -7.74
CA SER A 47 -12.03 -10.07 -7.55
C SER A 47 -11.51 -8.74 -8.11
N THR A 48 -12.41 -7.86 -8.52
CA THR A 48 -12.10 -6.49 -8.96
C THR A 48 -12.34 -5.48 -7.85
N ALA A 49 -11.74 -4.29 -7.96
CA ALA A 49 -12.05 -3.19 -7.07
C ALA A 49 -13.54 -2.79 -7.19
N PRO A 50 -14.29 -2.65 -6.07
CA PRO A 50 -15.68 -2.22 -6.11
C PRO A 50 -15.83 -0.82 -6.71
N THR A 51 -16.96 -0.56 -7.38
CA THR A 51 -17.32 0.78 -7.88
C THR A 51 -18.51 1.32 -7.09
N PRO A 52 -18.44 2.52 -6.47
CA PRO A 52 -17.30 3.44 -6.47
C PRO A 52 -16.11 2.89 -5.65
N THR A 53 -14.88 3.27 -6.04
CA THR A 53 -13.64 2.85 -5.38
C THR A 53 -13.69 3.16 -3.88
N PRO A 54 -13.62 2.15 -2.99
CA PRO A 54 -13.60 2.40 -1.55
C PRO A 54 -12.39 3.24 -1.15
N GLY A 55 -12.59 4.21 -0.26
CA GLY A 55 -11.49 5.07 0.22
C GLY A 55 -10.35 4.30 0.91
N ALA A 56 -10.57 3.06 1.35
CA ALA A 56 -9.49 2.18 1.80
C ALA A 56 -8.51 1.81 0.67
N ILE A 57 -9.00 1.54 -0.54
CA ILE A 57 -8.18 1.23 -1.72
C ILE A 57 -7.38 2.47 -2.13
N THR A 58 -8.04 3.63 -2.22
CA THR A 58 -7.38 4.91 -2.51
C THR A 58 -6.25 5.21 -1.52
N ARG A 59 -6.49 5.02 -0.21
CA ARG A 59 -5.47 5.22 0.83
C ARG A 59 -4.31 4.22 0.73
N VAL A 60 -4.56 2.99 0.27
CA VAL A 60 -3.48 1.99 0.07
C VAL A 60 -2.59 2.42 -1.09
N VAL A 61 -3.17 2.79 -2.24
CA VAL A 61 -2.41 3.26 -3.41
C VAL A 61 -1.62 4.52 -3.08
N ALA A 62 -2.26 5.49 -2.41
CA ALA A 62 -1.59 6.71 -1.97
C ALA A 62 -0.44 6.44 -0.99
N ALA A 63 -0.62 5.52 -0.03
CA ALA A 63 0.43 5.15 0.91
C ALA A 63 1.61 4.45 0.23
N MET A 64 1.36 3.64 -0.81
CA MET A 64 2.43 3.01 -1.59
C MET A 64 3.27 4.05 -2.34
N ALA A 65 2.61 4.98 -3.04
CA ALA A 65 3.29 6.06 -3.74
C ALA A 65 4.09 6.94 -2.77
N ALA A 66 3.47 7.35 -1.66
CA ALA A 66 4.11 8.19 -0.67
C ALA A 66 5.31 7.48 0.02
N ALA A 67 5.25 6.16 0.22
CA ALA A 67 6.37 5.39 0.76
C ALA A 67 7.58 5.33 -0.20
N VAL A 68 7.34 5.33 -1.52
CA VAL A 68 8.41 5.43 -2.53
C VAL A 68 9.05 6.82 -2.47
N LEU A 69 8.24 7.88 -2.41
CA LEU A 69 8.74 9.26 -2.33
C LEU A 69 9.49 9.56 -1.04
N ALA A 70 9.05 9.00 0.09
CA ALA A 70 9.68 9.23 1.39
C ALA A 70 10.96 8.40 1.62
N ARG A 71 11.32 7.51 0.69
CA ARG A 71 12.48 6.64 0.84
C ARG A 71 13.79 7.42 0.62
N PRO A 72 14.79 7.27 1.50
CA PRO A 72 16.11 7.83 1.25
C PRO A 72 16.76 7.19 0.01
N SER A 73 17.26 8.02 -0.89
CA SER A 73 17.94 7.61 -2.14
C SER A 73 19.24 6.84 -1.92
N THR A 74 19.82 6.96 -0.73
CA THR A 74 21.10 6.35 -0.35
C THR A 74 20.88 5.53 0.92
N LEU A 75 20.82 4.20 0.76
CA LEU A 75 20.96 3.28 1.89
C LEU A 75 22.46 3.16 2.19
N LEU A 76 22.89 3.63 3.36
CA LEU A 76 24.26 3.40 3.82
C LEU A 76 24.47 1.87 3.93
N PRO A 77 25.60 1.30 3.47
CA PRO A 77 25.87 -0.14 3.48
C PRO A 77 25.62 -0.80 4.85
N GLU A 78 25.88 -0.05 5.92
CA GLU A 78 25.76 -0.49 7.32
C GLU A 78 24.30 -0.64 7.80
N THR A 79 23.32 -0.11 7.07
CA THR A 79 21.89 -0.20 7.44
C THR A 79 21.18 -1.43 6.89
N GLN A 80 21.83 -2.23 6.03
CA GLN A 80 21.23 -3.46 5.48
C GLN A 80 21.16 -4.61 6.49
N SER A 81 21.89 -4.49 7.61
CA SER A 81 21.93 -5.46 8.69
C SER A 81 22.05 -4.76 10.04
N LEU A 82 20.96 -4.15 10.52
CA LEU A 82 20.79 -3.76 11.91
C LEU A 82 20.45 -5.00 12.76
N THR A 83 21.43 -5.89 12.93
CA THR A 83 21.44 -6.85 14.03
C THR A 83 21.95 -6.14 15.28
N ALA A 84 21.05 -5.45 15.99
CA ALA A 84 21.33 -4.93 17.32
C ALA A 84 21.05 -6.03 18.34
N ASP A 85 22.11 -6.56 18.97
CA ASP A 85 22.13 -7.33 20.22
C ASP A 85 20.84 -8.10 20.61
N GLY A 86 20.51 -9.13 19.84
CA GLY A 86 19.49 -10.13 20.22
C GLY A 86 18.04 -9.82 19.84
N PHE A 87 17.75 -8.66 19.23
CA PHE A 87 16.45 -8.37 18.62
C PHE A 87 16.61 -8.16 17.12
N GLY A 88 16.46 -9.24 16.34
CA GLY A 88 16.53 -9.18 14.89
C GLY A 88 15.33 -8.44 14.30
N VAL A 89 15.54 -7.23 13.78
CA VAL A 89 14.53 -6.54 12.98
C VAL A 89 14.52 -7.16 11.59
N THR A 90 13.45 -7.89 11.25
CA THR A 90 13.26 -8.38 9.88
C THR A 90 12.79 -7.21 9.01
N PHE A 91 13.63 -6.76 8.08
CA PHE A 91 13.20 -5.77 7.09
C PHE A 91 12.02 -6.32 6.29
N THR A 92 11.01 -5.48 6.06
CA THR A 92 9.82 -5.89 5.31
C THR A 92 10.22 -6.27 3.88
N PRO A 93 9.85 -7.47 3.38
CA PRO A 93 10.14 -7.86 2.00
C PRO A 93 9.70 -6.78 1.00
N GLY A 94 10.59 -6.39 0.09
CA GLY A 94 10.36 -5.30 -0.87
C GLY A 94 10.83 -3.91 -0.41
N SER A 95 11.31 -3.75 0.82
CA SER A 95 11.86 -2.47 1.31
C SER A 95 13.11 -1.99 0.57
N GLY A 96 13.71 -2.83 -0.29
CA GLY A 96 14.81 -2.47 -1.19
C GLY A 96 14.40 -2.28 -2.66
N SER A 97 13.15 -2.58 -3.04
CA SER A 97 12.68 -2.43 -4.43
C SER A 97 12.55 -0.95 -4.80
N PRO A 98 12.99 -0.50 -5.99
CA PRO A 98 12.85 0.90 -6.41
C PRO A 98 11.40 1.32 -6.67
N GLY A 99 10.51 0.35 -6.90
CA GLY A 99 9.09 0.56 -7.17
C GLY A 99 8.18 0.47 -5.94
N PRO A 100 6.88 0.80 -6.10
CA PRO A 100 5.87 0.63 -5.07
C PRO A 100 5.74 -0.85 -4.68
N TYR A 101 5.41 -1.11 -3.42
CA TYR A 101 5.27 -2.47 -2.92
C TYR A 101 4.18 -2.58 -1.84
N LEU A 102 3.49 -3.72 -1.83
CA LEU A 102 2.44 -4.02 -0.86
C LEU A 102 3.02 -4.65 0.41
N THR A 103 3.07 -3.88 1.50
CA THR A 103 3.41 -4.40 2.83
C THR A 103 2.31 -5.32 3.36
N ALA A 104 2.63 -6.16 4.35
CA ALA A 104 1.65 -7.01 5.02
C ALA A 104 0.49 -6.21 5.63
N ALA A 105 0.77 -5.04 6.21
CA ALA A 105 -0.23 -4.15 6.77
C ALA A 105 -1.19 -3.60 5.71
N LEU A 106 -0.69 -3.23 4.52
CA LEU A 106 -1.52 -2.78 3.40
C LEU A 106 -2.39 -3.92 2.86
N LYS A 107 -1.85 -5.13 2.73
CA LYS A 107 -2.61 -6.32 2.36
C LYS A 107 -3.73 -6.63 3.35
N ALA A 108 -3.50 -6.43 4.65
CA ALA A 108 -4.53 -6.59 5.67
C ALA A 108 -5.71 -5.61 5.48
N ARG A 109 -5.44 -4.37 5.07
CA ARG A 109 -6.48 -3.37 4.75
C ARG A 109 -7.28 -3.73 3.50
N LEU A 110 -6.65 -4.41 2.54
CA LEU A 110 -7.32 -4.90 1.33
C LEU A 110 -8.13 -6.19 1.53
N ARG A 111 -7.91 -6.89 2.66
CA ARG A 111 -8.53 -8.20 2.94
C ARG A 111 -10.06 -8.23 2.77
N PRO A 112 -10.84 -7.21 3.19
CA PRO A 112 -12.30 -7.21 3.01
C PRO A 112 -12.76 -7.21 1.55
N TYR A 113 -11.90 -6.78 0.62
CA TYR A 113 -12.21 -6.70 -0.81
C TYR A 113 -11.71 -7.90 -1.60
N ARG A 114 -11.02 -8.84 -0.94
CA ARG A 114 -10.58 -10.09 -1.55
C ARG A 114 -11.68 -11.12 -1.42
N LEU A 115 -11.92 -11.89 -2.48
CA LEU A 115 -12.73 -13.10 -2.41
C LEU A 115 -12.11 -14.06 -1.38
N GLY A 116 -12.81 -14.22 -0.27
CA GLY A 116 -12.52 -15.24 0.74
C GLY A 116 -13.77 -16.10 0.94
N MET A 117 -13.58 -17.38 1.29
CA MET A 117 -14.70 -18.20 1.75
C MET A 117 -15.17 -17.64 3.10
N ALA A 118 -16.33 -16.99 3.10
CA ALA A 118 -17.07 -16.72 4.32
C ALA A 118 -17.99 -17.91 4.57
N SER A 119 -17.74 -18.71 5.62
CA SER A 119 -18.74 -19.68 6.09
C SER A 119 -19.83 -18.90 6.82
N VAL A 120 -20.94 -18.64 6.15
CA VAL A 120 -22.14 -18.14 6.82
C VAL A 120 -22.82 -19.36 7.44
N ALA A 121 -22.98 -19.36 8.77
CA ALA A 121 -23.83 -20.35 9.40
C ALA A 121 -25.26 -20.10 8.89
N MET A 122 -25.78 -21.04 8.08
CA MET A 122 -27.18 -21.04 7.68
C MET A 122 -27.99 -21.36 8.93
N GLU A 123 -28.37 -20.32 9.69
CA GLU A 123 -29.32 -20.44 10.77
C GLU A 123 -30.68 -20.76 10.13
N SER A 124 -31.03 -22.04 10.15
CA SER A 124 -32.31 -22.55 9.67
C SER A 124 -33.43 -21.86 10.46
N GLU A 125 -34.13 -20.93 9.83
CA GLU A 125 -35.44 -20.49 10.31
C GLU A 125 -36.35 -21.72 10.36
N ARG A 126 -36.58 -22.24 11.57
CA ARG A 126 -37.62 -23.23 11.84
C ARG A 126 -38.97 -22.55 11.64
N PHE A 127 -39.66 -22.91 10.56
CA PHE A 127 -41.12 -22.77 10.43
C PHE A 127 -41.82 -24.01 10.96
#